data_AF-A0A445AFM5-F1
#
_entry.id   AF-A0A445AFM5-F1
#
_cell.length_a   1.000
_cell.length_b   1.000
_cell.length_c   1.000
_cell.angle_alpha   90.00
_cell.angle_beta   90.00
_cell.angle_gamma   90.00
#
_symmetry.space_group_name_H-M   'P 1'
#
loop_
_entity.id
_entity.type
_entity.pdbx_description
1 polymer ?
#
loop_
_entity_poly.entity_id
_entity_poly.type
_entity_poly.pdbx_seq_one_letter_code
_entity_poly.pdbx_strand_id
1 'polypeptide(L)'
;MDLRLQDQIRNVIREPSKATEKSNPISITDQEIVEMILFPIVNEACHVLYEGMVIQASDLDIACVLGMSFPSYSFLVGAKHVYNSLKKWSELYGNFYKPSRYMEERAIQGIPLLRLYICYFLFEFYGT
;
A
#
# COMPACT_ATOMS: atom_id res chain seq x y z
N MET A 1 4.38 -20.56 18.48
CA MET A 1 3.89 -20.98 17.15
C MET A 1 4.57 -22.31 16.81
N ASP A 2 3.82 -23.37 16.56
CA ASP A 2 4.34 -24.73 16.32
C ASP A 2 5.13 -24.79 14.99
N LEU A 3 6.29 -25.45 15.01
CA LEU A 3 7.14 -25.68 13.83
C LEU A 3 6.39 -26.45 12.73
N ARG A 4 5.48 -27.36 13.09
CA ARG A 4 4.63 -28.08 12.13
C ARG A 4 3.69 -27.14 11.37
N LEU A 5 3.12 -26.16 12.06
CA LEU A 5 2.21 -25.19 11.46
C LEU A 5 2.97 -24.29 10.46
N GLN A 6 4.18 -23.89 10.81
CA GLN A 6 5.04 -23.12 9.90
C GLN A 6 5.43 -23.91 8.64
N ASP A 7 5.72 -25.21 8.79
CA ASP A 7 6.01 -26.07 7.63
C ASP A 7 4.78 -26.30 6.75
N GLN A 8 3.60 -26.47 7.34
CA GLN A 8 2.34 -26.56 6.59
C GLN A 8 2.08 -25.27 5.79
N ILE A 9 2.24 -24.10 6.41
CA ILE A 9 2.10 -22.80 5.74
C ILE A 9 3.12 -22.67 4.59
N ARG A 10 4.38 -23.03 4.83
CA ARG A 10 5.43 -22.99 3.78
C ARG A 10 5.11 -23.91 2.61
N ASN A 11 4.56 -25.10 2.86
CA ASN A 11 4.22 -26.04 1.80
C ASN A 11 3.04 -25.54 0.96
N VAL A 12 1.99 -25.01 1.61
CA VAL A 12 0.84 -24.40 0.92
C VAL A 12 1.27 -23.22 0.04
N ILE A 13 2.24 -22.41 0.48
CA ILE A 13 2.76 -21.29 -0.33
C ILE A 13 3.56 -21.81 -1.55
N ARG A 14 4.30 -22.93 -1.40
CA ARG A 14 5.19 -23.46 -2.45
C ARG A 14 4.47 -24.27 -3.53
N GLU A 15 3.37 -24.94 -3.20
CA GLU A 15 2.59 -25.75 -4.15
C GLU A 15 2.09 -24.96 -5.39
N PRO A 16 1.43 -23.80 -5.25
CA PRO A 16 0.97 -23.04 -6.41
C PRO A 16 2.13 -22.47 -7.24
N SER A 17 3.26 -22.12 -6.62
CA SER A 17 4.45 -21.62 -7.33
C SER A 17 5.09 -22.64 -8.27
N LYS A 18 4.88 -23.95 -8.07
CA LYS A 18 5.38 -25.01 -8.95
C LYS A 18 4.48 -25.26 -10.17
N ALA A 19 3.19 -24.91 -10.07
CA ALA A 19 2.22 -25.13 -11.14
C ALA A 19 2.28 -24.03 -12.23
N THR A 20 2.81 -22.85 -11.87
CA THR A 20 3.19 -21.79 -12.82
C THR A 20 4.67 -21.96 -13.22
N GLU A 21 4.97 -21.85 -14.51
CA GLU A 21 6.30 -22.05 -15.10
C GLU A 21 7.46 -21.51 -14.24
N LYS A 22 8.37 -22.43 -13.87
CA LYS A 22 9.74 -22.22 -13.36
C LYS A 22 10.08 -20.78 -12.93
N SER A 23 9.41 -20.27 -11.89
CA SER A 23 9.74 -18.96 -11.32
C SER A 23 11.08 -19.08 -10.59
N ASN A 24 12.11 -18.36 -11.04
CA ASN A 24 13.31 -18.16 -10.25
C ASN A 24 12.91 -17.62 -8.87
N PRO A 25 13.58 -18.02 -7.76
CA PRO A 25 13.26 -17.50 -6.44
C PRO A 25 13.40 -15.97 -6.49
N ILE A 26 12.27 -15.27 -6.33
CA ILE A 26 12.23 -13.81 -6.35
C ILE A 26 12.87 -13.36 -5.03
N SER A 27 14.04 -12.74 -5.09
CA SER A 27 14.62 -12.08 -3.92
C SER A 27 13.92 -10.74 -3.73
N ILE A 28 12.87 -10.74 -2.91
CA ILE A 28 12.16 -9.52 -2.51
C ILE A 28 12.69 -9.11 -1.15
N THR A 29 13.08 -7.84 -1.01
CA THR A 29 13.52 -7.29 0.28
C THR A 29 12.32 -7.02 1.21
N ASP A 30 12.53 -6.99 2.52
CA ASP A 30 11.46 -6.65 3.48
C ASP A 30 10.81 -5.29 3.15
N GLN A 31 11.61 -4.32 2.70
CA GLN A 31 11.11 -3.02 2.25
C GLN A 31 10.21 -3.16 1.01
N GLU A 32 10.62 -3.92 0.00
CA GLU A 32 9.78 -4.17 -1.17
C GLU A 32 8.50 -4.91 -0.80
N ILE A 33 8.53 -5.85 0.16
CA ILE A 33 7.31 -6.52 0.66
C ILE A 33 6.36 -5.49 1.25
N VAL A 34 6.87 -4.60 2.12
CA VAL A 34 6.06 -3.53 2.73
C VAL A 34 5.46 -2.64 1.65
N GLU A 35 6.24 -2.22 0.66
CA GLU A 35 5.77 -1.35 -0.42
C GLU A 35 4.77 -2.05 -1.36
N MET A 36 4.98 -3.34 -1.66
CA MET A 36 4.05 -4.15 -2.46
C MET A 36 2.70 -4.34 -1.77
N ILE A 37 2.63 -4.24 -0.44
CA ILE A 37 1.39 -4.28 0.33
C ILE A 37 0.78 -2.87 0.43
N LEU A 38 1.58 -1.86 0.75
CA LEU A 38 1.09 -0.51 1.07
C LEU A 38 0.73 0.32 -0.17
N PHE A 39 1.51 0.26 -1.24
CA PHE A 39 1.29 1.13 -2.40
C PHE A 39 -0.02 0.85 -3.14
N PRO A 40 -0.50 -0.40 -3.27
CA PRO A 40 -1.85 -0.66 -3.77
C PRO A 40 -2.94 0.01 -2.91
N ILE A 41 -2.80 0.02 -1.59
CA ILE A 41 -3.75 0.66 -0.67
C ILE A 41 -3.75 2.19 -0.90
N VAL A 42 -2.57 2.78 -1.04
CA VAL A 42 -2.43 4.22 -1.34
C VAL A 42 -3.05 4.55 -2.72
N ASN A 43 -2.88 3.67 -3.70
CA ASN A 43 -3.46 3.83 -5.03
C ASN A 43 -4.99 3.78 -4.99
N GLU A 44 -5.56 2.88 -4.20
CA GLU A 44 -7.01 2.77 -3.99
C GLU A 44 -7.57 3.99 -3.26
N ALA A 45 -6.89 4.48 -2.22
CA ALA A 45 -7.26 5.72 -1.55
C ALA A 45 -7.31 6.92 -2.53
N CYS A 46 -6.39 6.97 -3.50
CA CYS A 46 -6.41 7.96 -4.58
C CYS A 46 -7.63 7.81 -5.50
N HIS A 47 -8.05 6.58 -5.81
CA HIS A 47 -9.27 6.31 -6.57
C HIS A 47 -10.52 6.79 -5.82
N VAL A 48 -10.67 6.38 -4.56
CA VAL A 48 -11.81 6.74 -3.71
C VAL A 48 -11.95 8.26 -3.54
N LEU A 49 -10.82 8.97 -3.38
CA LEU A 49 -10.81 10.43 -3.34
C LEU A 49 -11.19 11.08 -4.66
N TYR A 50 -10.65 10.57 -5.77
CA TYR A 50 -10.91 11.11 -7.10
C TYR A 50 -12.37 10.91 -7.53
N GLU A 51 -12.95 9.76 -7.18
CA GLU A 51 -14.36 9.45 -7.44
C GLU A 51 -15.33 10.24 -6.54
N GLY A 52 -14.80 10.96 -5.54
CA GLY A 52 -15.62 11.72 -4.60
C GLY A 52 -16.40 10.85 -3.61
N MET A 53 -15.98 9.59 -3.43
CA MET A 53 -16.57 8.66 -2.47
C MET A 53 -16.29 9.08 -1.02
N VAL A 54 -15.23 9.85 -0.81
CA VAL A 54 -14.93 10.55 0.44
C VAL A 54 -14.76 12.04 0.18
N ILE A 55 -15.17 12.87 1.13
CA ILE A 55 -15.17 14.32 0.99
C ILE A 55 -13.77 14.87 1.25
N GLN A 56 -13.08 14.30 2.24
CA GLN A 56 -11.73 14.73 2.63
C GLN A 56 -10.82 13.52 2.83
N ALA A 57 -9.52 13.71 2.55
CA ALA A 57 -8.53 12.65 2.75
C ALA A 57 -8.34 12.26 4.23
N SER A 58 -8.65 13.17 5.16
CA SER A 58 -8.68 12.87 6.59
C SER A 58 -9.72 11.79 6.95
N ASP A 59 -10.80 11.65 6.17
CA ASP A 59 -11.82 10.64 6.43
C ASP A 59 -11.27 9.24 6.18
N LEU A 60 -10.42 9.08 5.15
CA LEU A 60 -9.67 7.84 4.89
C LEU A 60 -8.67 7.53 6.00
N ASP A 61 -7.95 8.55 6.49
CA ASP A 61 -6.98 8.40 7.58
C ASP A 61 -7.65 7.86 8.84
N ILE A 62 -8.78 8.46 9.24
CA ILE A 62 -9.57 8.04 10.40
C ILE A 62 -10.08 6.60 10.22
N ALA A 63 -10.60 6.28 9.03
CA ALA A 63 -11.09 4.93 8.72
C ALA A 63 -9.98 3.87 8.80
N CYS A 64 -8.78 4.18 8.30
CA CYS A 64 -7.64 3.26 8.37
C CYS A 64 -7.17 3.00 9.81
N VAL A 65 -7.08 4.03 10.65
CA VAL A 65 -6.66 3.84 12.05
C VAL A 65 -7.75 3.15 12.87
N LEU A 66 -8.99 3.63 12.82
CA LEU A 66 -10.06 3.09 13.66
C LEU A 66 -10.56 1.72 13.16
N GLY A 67 -10.61 1.52 11.84
CA GLY A 67 -11.18 0.33 11.23
C GLY A 67 -10.16 -0.79 10.96
N MET A 68 -8.92 -0.44 10.64
CA MET A 68 -7.89 -1.41 10.23
C MET A 68 -6.73 -1.52 11.22
N SER A 69 -6.76 -0.79 12.34
CA SER A 69 -5.64 -0.69 13.29
C SER A 69 -4.33 -0.30 12.59
N PHE A 70 -4.43 0.50 11.53
CA PHE A 70 -3.27 0.94 10.78
C PHE A 70 -2.35 1.76 11.71
N PRO A 71 -1.02 1.62 11.63
CA PRO A 71 -0.14 2.32 12.53
C PRO A 71 -0.29 3.84 12.44
N SER A 72 -0.25 4.51 13.58
CA SER A 72 -0.45 5.96 13.68
C SER A 72 0.77 6.79 13.24
N TYR A 73 1.79 6.20 12.62
CA TYR A 73 2.97 6.94 12.14
C TYR A 73 2.81 7.36 10.68
N SER A 74 3.27 8.56 10.34
CA SER A 74 3.14 9.09 8.99
C SER A 74 4.12 8.43 8.03
N PHE A 75 3.59 7.79 7.00
CA PHE A 75 4.37 7.29 5.88
C PHE A 75 4.54 8.41 4.86
N LEU A 76 5.60 9.21 5.01
CA LEU A 76 5.95 10.21 4.00
C LEU A 76 6.69 9.55 2.84
N VAL A 77 5.93 8.89 1.96
CA VAL A 77 6.46 8.37 0.70
C VAL A 77 6.12 9.35 -0.41
N GLY A 78 7.13 9.79 -1.15
CA GLY A 78 6.93 10.74 -2.24
C GLY A 78 6.08 10.15 -3.36
N ALA A 79 5.16 10.95 -3.92
CA ALA A 79 4.27 10.56 -5.02
C ALA A 79 5.02 9.84 -6.16
N LYS A 80 6.17 10.38 -6.54
CA LYS A 80 7.01 9.83 -7.60
C LYS A 80 7.50 8.41 -7.31
N HIS A 81 7.85 8.11 -6.05
CA HIS A 81 8.31 6.77 -5.66
C HIS A 81 7.18 5.75 -5.74
N VAL A 82 6.00 6.10 -5.21
CA VAL A 82 4.80 5.26 -5.27
C VAL A 82 4.42 4.97 -6.73
N TYR A 83 4.34 6.00 -7.57
CA TYR A 83 4.00 5.86 -8.99
C TYR A 83 4.99 4.95 -9.73
N ASN A 84 6.30 5.18 -9.57
CA ASN A 84 7.32 4.39 -10.26
C ASN A 84 7.27 2.92 -9.85
N SER A 85 7.04 2.65 -8.56
CA SER A 85 6.96 1.30 -8.02
C SER A 85 5.71 0.57 -8.52
N LEU A 86 4.55 1.23 -8.48
CA LEU A 86 3.30 0.73 -9.06
C LEU A 86 3.45 0.46 -10.56
N LYS A 87 4.06 1.38 -11.32
CA LYS A 87 4.31 1.18 -12.75
C LYS A 87 5.18 -0.05 -13.02
N LYS A 88 6.32 -0.18 -12.31
CA LYS A 88 7.20 -1.35 -12.38
C LYS A 88 6.42 -2.65 -12.13
N TRP A 89 5.59 -2.69 -11.10
CA TRP A 89 4.82 -3.89 -10.76
C TRP A 89 3.61 -4.12 -11.67
N SER A 90 3.05 -3.07 -12.27
CA SER A 90 1.98 -3.21 -13.26
C SER A 90 2.47 -3.92 -14.51
N GLU A 91 3.73 -3.68 -14.91
CA GLU A 91 4.37 -4.35 -16.04
C GLU A 91 4.71 -5.82 -15.70
N LEU A 92 5.07 -6.11 -14.45
CA LEU A 92 5.48 -7.46 -14.01
C LEU A 92 4.32 -8.38 -13.62
N TYR A 93 3.34 -7.85 -12.89
CA TYR A 93 2.27 -8.62 -12.23
C TYR A 93 0.87 -8.24 -12.75
N GLY A 94 0.77 -7.26 -13.64
CA GLY A 94 -0.46 -6.89 -14.31
C GLY A 94 -1.29 -5.82 -13.60
N ASN A 95 -2.56 -5.74 -13.98
CA ASN A 95 -3.43 -4.58 -13.75
C ASN A 95 -3.68 -4.23 -12.27
N PHE A 96 -3.45 -5.15 -11.34
CA PHE A 96 -3.61 -4.88 -9.90
C PHE A 96 -2.75 -3.69 -9.43
N TYR A 97 -1.54 -3.56 -9.98
CA TYR A 97 -0.62 -2.48 -9.64
C TYR A 97 -0.73 -1.27 -10.56
N LYS A 98 -1.73 -1.22 -11.46
CA LYS A 98 -1.87 -0.10 -12.40
C LYS A 98 -2.06 1.21 -11.64
N PRO A 99 -1.17 2.21 -11.82
CA PRO A 99 -1.32 3.50 -11.17
C PRO A 99 -2.65 4.17 -11.56
N SER A 100 -3.33 4.75 -10.57
CA SER A 100 -4.53 5.55 -10.80
C SER A 100 -4.18 6.82 -11.58
N ARG A 101 -5.17 7.39 -12.30
CA ARG A 101 -4.99 8.66 -12.99
C ARG A 101 -4.59 9.78 -12.03
N TYR A 102 -5.23 9.83 -10.86
CA TYR A 102 -4.92 10.81 -9.83
C TYR A 102 -3.47 10.68 -9.32
N MET A 103 -3.02 9.45 -9.11
CA MET A 103 -1.63 9.14 -8.75
C MET A 103 -0.66 9.64 -9.83
N GLU A 104 -0.91 9.31 -11.09
CA GLU A 104 -0.08 9.72 -12.22
C GLU A 104 0.05 11.25 -12.34
N GLU A 105 -1.08 11.97 -12.28
CA GLU A 105 -1.09 13.44 -12.36
C GLU A 105 -0.25 14.07 -11.23
N ARG A 106 -0.40 13.58 -10.00
CA ARG A 106 0.35 14.09 -8.83
C ARG A 106 1.85 13.80 -8.92
N ALA A 107 2.20 12.59 -9.39
CA ALA A 107 3.60 12.21 -9.58
C ALA A 107 4.30 13.06 -10.65
N ILE A 108 3.62 13.36 -11.76
CA ILE A 108 4.15 14.21 -12.84
C ILE A 108 4.32 15.66 -12.37
N GLN A 109 3.33 16.19 -11.65
CA GLN A 109 3.33 17.57 -11.17
C GLN A 109 4.27 17.79 -9.97
N GLY A 110 4.85 16.72 -9.40
CA GLY A 110 5.68 16.80 -8.20
C GLY A 110 4.90 17.22 -6.95
N ILE A 111 3.57 17.09 -6.99
CA ILE A 111 2.71 17.42 -5.86
C ILE A 111 2.72 16.21 -4.92
N PRO A 112 2.97 16.39 -3.61
CA PRO A 112 2.86 15.30 -2.66
C PRO A 112 1.45 14.70 -2.74
N LEU A 113 1.37 13.36 -2.78
CA LEU A 113 0.15 12.67 -2.40
C LEU A 113 -0.09 13.08 -0.97
N LEU A 114 -1.26 13.67 -0.71
CA LEU A 114 -1.91 13.76 0.58
C LEU A 114 -0.96 13.60 1.77
N ARG A 115 -0.75 14.68 2.52
CA ARG A 115 -0.21 14.52 3.86
C ARG A 115 -1.24 13.67 4.61
N LEU A 116 -1.08 12.35 4.64
CA LEU A 116 -1.90 11.43 5.43
C LEU A 116 -1.59 11.84 6.87
N TYR A 117 -2.51 12.62 7.44
CA TYR A 117 -2.29 13.34 8.68
C TYR A 117 -2.77 12.46 9.82
N ILE A 118 -1.86 11.65 10.34
CA ILE A 118 -1.97 11.14 11.71
C ILE A 118 -0.60 11.41 12.33
N CYS A 119 -0.43 12.47 13.11
CA CYS A 119 -0.77 12.44 14.53
C CYS A 119 -1.09 13.82 15.16
N TYR A 120 -1.03 14.95 14.46
CA TYR A 120 -1.20 16.24 15.16
C TYR A 120 -2.64 16.49 15.67
N PHE A 121 -3.66 16.11 14.90
CA PHE A 121 -5.02 16.53 15.23
C PHE A 121 -5.70 15.68 16.32
N LEU A 122 -5.37 14.38 16.41
CA LEU A 122 -5.96 13.50 17.44
C LEU A 122 -5.24 13.58 18.80
N PHE A 123 -3.95 13.95 18.83
CA PHE A 123 -3.24 14.14 20.10
C PHE A 123 -3.61 15.48 20.79
N GLU A 124 -3.99 16.52 20.04
CA GLU A 124 -4.50 17.76 20.65
C GLU A 124 -5.96 17.67 21.14
N PHE A 125 -6.80 16.82 20.54
CA PHE A 125 -8.22 16.74 20.91
C PHE A 125 -8.60 15.63 21.91
N TYR A 126 -7.73 14.63 22.13
CA TYR A 126 -7.96 13.56 23.11
C TYR A 126 -6.89 13.46 24.21
N GLY A 127 -6.04 14.49 24.33
CA GLY A 127 -5.08 14.64 25.44
C GLY A 127 -5.65 15.47 26.60
N THR A 128 -6.52 14.87 27.42
CA THR A 128 -6.73 15.23 28.84
C THR A 128 -6.81 13.96 29.66
#